data_AF-A0A2E2AYG0-F1
#
_entry.id   AF-A0A2E2AYG0-F1
#
_cell.length_a   1.000
_cell.length_b   1.000
_cell.length_c   1.000
_cell.angle_alpha   90.00
_cell.angle_beta   90.00
_cell.angle_gamma   90.00
#
_symmetry.space_group_name_H-M   'P 1'
#
loop_
_entity.id
_entity.type
_entity.pdbx_description
1 polymer ?
#
loop_
_entity_poly.entity_id
_entity_poly.type
_entity_poly.pdbx_seq_one_letter_code
_entity_poly.pdbx_strand_id
1 'polypeptide(L)'
;MYRLHLTVLTLVLAALLSVGCTSGGHKKVAATEGKVIACSQCYDEAVQLRARSWKNGPDRVIRSHQCPDCGTGMTAYVEGGEAKIKCAKCAPEGVACDLCMPSSHGGM
;
A
#
# COMPACT_ATOMS: atom_id res chain seq x y z
N MET A 1 -4.55 46.28 -43.49
CA MET A 1 -4.43 44.84 -43.75
C MET A 1 -3.55 44.17 -42.68
N TYR A 2 -3.98 44.06 -41.42
CA TYR A 2 -3.24 43.34 -40.35
C TYR A 2 -4.16 42.78 -39.24
N ARG A 3 -5.46 42.58 -39.53
CA ARG A 3 -6.46 42.14 -38.54
C ARG A 3 -7.12 40.79 -38.84
N LEU A 4 -6.74 40.13 -39.94
CA LEU A 4 -7.24 38.80 -40.30
C LEU A 4 -6.26 37.64 -39.98
N HIS A 5 -4.99 37.94 -39.68
CA HIS A 5 -3.99 36.90 -39.41
C HIS A 5 -3.86 36.52 -37.93
N LEU A 6 -4.35 37.35 -37.01
CA LEU A 6 -4.22 37.10 -35.57
C LEU A 6 -5.30 36.16 -35.00
N THR A 7 -6.41 35.98 -35.71
CA THR A 7 -7.56 35.18 -35.26
C THR A 7 -7.52 33.72 -35.70
N VAL A 8 -6.65 33.37 -36.65
CA VAL A 8 -6.57 32.01 -37.22
C VAL A 8 -5.55 31.13 -36.46
N LEU A 9 -4.60 31.73 -35.73
CA LEU A 9 -3.53 30.99 -35.05
C LEU A 9 -3.95 30.40 -33.68
N THR A 10 -5.09 30.80 -33.13
CA THR A 10 -5.54 30.40 -31.78
C THR A 10 -6.56 29.25 -31.76
N LEU A 11 -6.97 28.74 -32.93
CA LEU A 11 -8.06 27.74 -33.04
C LEU A 11 -7.58 26.29 -33.26
N VAL A 12 -6.28 26.02 -33.20
CA VAL A 12 -5.71 24.67 -33.49
C VAL A 12 -5.23 23.92 -32.24
N LEU A 13 -5.39 24.48 -31.03
CA LEU A 13 -4.82 23.88 -29.79
C LEU A 13 -5.80 23.13 -28.86
N ALA A 14 -7.05 22.90 -29.26
CA ALA A 14 -8.11 22.48 -28.32
C ALA A 14 -8.69 21.07 -28.52
N ALA A 15 -8.05 20.17 -29.29
CA ALA A 15 -8.70 18.94 -29.75
C ALA A 15 -8.04 17.60 -29.34
N LEU A 16 -7.12 17.57 -28.35
CA LEU A 16 -6.41 16.32 -27.99
C LEU A 16 -6.46 15.93 -26.50
N LEU A 17 -7.40 16.46 -25.71
CA LEU A 17 -7.52 16.18 -24.27
C LEU A 17 -8.74 15.30 -23.93
N SER A 18 -8.88 14.16 -24.60
CA SER A 18 -9.84 13.12 -24.16
C SER A 18 -9.24 11.72 -24.23
N VAL A 19 -8.00 11.56 -23.73
CA VAL A 19 -7.60 10.26 -23.15
C VAL A 19 -8.31 10.16 -21.80
N GLY A 20 -9.54 9.67 -21.84
CA GLY A 20 -10.25 9.22 -20.66
C GLY A 20 -9.45 8.11 -20.00
N CYS A 21 -8.74 8.43 -18.93
CA CYS A 21 -8.12 7.43 -18.07
C CYS A 21 -9.27 6.63 -17.47
N THR A 22 -9.51 5.43 -18.02
CA THR A 22 -10.47 4.47 -17.47
C THR A 22 -10.07 4.25 -16.02
N SER A 23 -10.84 4.82 -15.10
CA SER A 23 -10.80 4.47 -13.69
C SER A 23 -11.32 3.05 -13.59
N GLY A 24 -10.42 2.10 -13.88
CA GLY A 24 -10.65 0.68 -13.69
C GLY A 24 -11.08 0.50 -12.25
N GLY A 25 -12.36 0.20 -12.05
CA GLY A 25 -12.93 -0.02 -10.73
C GLY A 25 -12.07 -1.05 -10.03
N HIS A 26 -11.39 -0.62 -8.95
CA HIS A 26 -10.59 -1.51 -8.15
C HIS A 26 -11.52 -2.61 -7.64
N LYS A 27 -11.36 -3.80 -8.22
CA LYS A 27 -12.08 -5.01 -7.84
C LYS A 27 -11.83 -5.20 -6.34
N LYS A 28 -12.85 -5.01 -5.52
CA LYS A 28 -12.79 -5.33 -4.09
C LYS A 28 -12.40 -6.80 -3.99
N VAL A 29 -11.13 -7.07 -3.67
CA VAL A 29 -10.65 -8.42 -3.44
C VAL A 29 -11.36 -8.89 -2.19
N ALA A 30 -12.28 -9.86 -2.35
CA ALA A 30 -12.91 -10.52 -1.22
C ALA A 30 -11.80 -11.01 -0.28
N ALA A 31 -11.94 -10.73 1.02
CA ALA A 31 -11.00 -11.16 2.03
C ALA A 31 -10.83 -12.68 1.93
N THR A 32 -9.73 -13.11 1.32
CA THR A 32 -9.31 -14.51 1.34
C THR A 32 -9.03 -14.85 2.78
N GLU A 33 -9.52 -16.00 3.26
CA GLU A 33 -9.32 -16.46 4.64
C GLU A 33 -7.85 -16.29 5.06
N GLY A 34 -7.63 -15.64 6.20
CA GLY A 34 -6.30 -15.35 6.74
C GLY A 34 -5.66 -14.01 6.36
N LYS A 35 -6.24 -13.23 5.43
CA LYS A 35 -5.74 -11.88 5.12
C LYS A 35 -6.21 -10.84 6.13
N VAL A 36 -5.31 -9.95 6.53
CA VAL A 36 -5.58 -8.89 7.51
C VAL A 36 -5.36 -7.52 6.87
N ILE A 37 -6.34 -6.63 7.02
CA ILE A 37 -6.22 -5.24 6.56
C ILE A 37 -5.47 -4.44 7.64
N ALA A 38 -4.30 -3.93 7.29
CA ALA A 38 -3.49 -3.10 8.18
C ALA A 38 -3.50 -1.63 7.75
N CYS A 39 -3.23 -0.74 8.71
CA CYS A 39 -2.99 0.67 8.43
C CYS A 39 -1.73 0.86 7.56
N SER A 40 -1.54 2.05 7.01
CA SER A 40 -0.49 2.32 6.02
C SER A 40 0.90 1.95 6.54
N GLN A 41 1.23 2.39 7.75
CA GLN A 41 2.54 2.19 8.37
C GLN A 41 2.78 0.72 8.74
N CYS A 42 1.77 0.01 9.25
CA CYS A 42 1.90 -1.43 9.51
C CYS A 42 2.06 -2.23 8.22
N TYR A 43 1.39 -1.82 7.14
CA TYR A 43 1.53 -2.45 5.83
C TYR A 43 2.91 -2.20 5.21
N ASP A 44 3.41 -0.97 5.24
CA ASP A 44 4.72 -0.60 4.69
C ASP A 44 5.85 -1.39 5.37
N GLU A 45 5.76 -1.55 6.69
CA GLU A 45 6.66 -2.41 7.43
C GLU A 45 6.58 -3.88 6.98
N ALA A 46 5.37 -4.40 6.80
CA ALA A 46 5.18 -5.75 6.27
C ALA A 46 5.83 -5.92 4.89
N VAL A 47 5.75 -4.90 4.02
CA VAL A 47 6.37 -4.90 2.69
C VAL A 47 7.89 -4.90 2.80
N GLN A 48 8.47 -4.08 3.68
CA GLN A 48 9.92 -4.05 3.92
C GLN A 48 10.45 -5.39 4.43
N LEU A 49 9.66 -6.08 5.27
CA LEU A 49 10.00 -7.39 5.79
C LEU A 49 9.87 -8.46 4.71
N ARG A 50 8.81 -8.45 3.89
CA ARG A 50 8.64 -9.39 2.75
C ARG A 50 9.79 -9.35 1.75
N ALA A 51 10.36 -8.17 1.53
CA ALA A 51 11.47 -8.00 0.59
C ALA A 51 12.76 -8.72 1.02
N ARG A 52 12.86 -9.16 2.28
CA ARG A 52 14.03 -9.85 2.83
C ARG A 52 13.84 -11.36 2.83
N SER A 53 14.94 -12.10 2.68
CA SER A 53 14.93 -13.56 2.84
C SER A 53 15.03 -13.95 4.31
N TRP A 54 14.03 -14.67 4.80
CA TRP A 54 13.98 -15.19 6.18
C TRP A 54 14.09 -16.72 6.26
N LYS A 55 14.20 -17.39 5.10
CA LYS A 55 14.30 -18.85 5.02
C LYS A 55 15.47 -19.33 5.87
N ASN A 56 15.20 -20.33 6.73
CA ASN A 56 16.15 -20.91 7.67
C ASN A 56 16.68 -19.92 8.74
N GLY A 57 16.05 -18.76 8.90
CA GLY A 57 16.39 -17.82 9.96
C GLY A 57 15.92 -18.31 11.34
N PRO A 58 16.65 -17.98 12.42
CA PRO A 58 16.20 -18.31 13.77
C PRO A 58 14.97 -17.49 14.15
N ASP A 59 14.12 -18.07 15.00
CA ASP A 59 12.99 -17.37 15.58
C ASP A 59 13.50 -16.23 16.46
N ARG A 60 13.06 -15.01 16.15
CA ARG A 60 13.51 -13.80 16.86
C ARG A 60 12.61 -12.62 16.61
N VAL A 61 12.58 -11.71 17.58
CA VAL A 61 12.04 -10.37 17.38
C VAL A 61 13.02 -9.55 16.54
N ILE A 62 12.52 -8.92 15.48
CA ILE A 62 13.29 -8.03 14.60
C ILE A 62 13.27 -6.62 15.17
N ARG A 63 12.07 -6.09 15.46
CA ARG A 63 11.87 -4.77 16.05
C ARG A 63 10.51 -4.66 16.72
N SER A 64 10.44 -3.83 17.75
CA SER A 64 9.19 -3.44 18.40
C SER A 64 9.16 -1.92 18.56
N HIS A 65 8.07 -1.29 18.17
CA HIS A 65 7.88 0.15 18.27
C HIS A 65 6.38 0.48 18.29
N GLN A 66 6.04 1.73 18.59
CA GLN A 66 4.65 2.20 18.49
C GLN A 66 4.35 2.58 17.05
N CYS A 67 3.27 2.04 16.49
CA CYS A 67 2.84 2.41 15.14
C CYS A 67 2.32 3.86 15.14
N PRO A 68 2.85 4.74 14.28
CA PRO A 68 2.45 6.15 14.27
C PRO A 68 1.04 6.39 13.70
N ASP A 69 0.49 5.43 12.94
CA ASP A 69 -0.84 5.54 12.32
C ASP A 69 -1.94 5.05 13.28
N CYS A 70 -1.81 3.82 13.80
CA CYS A 70 -2.85 3.24 14.66
C CYS A 70 -2.61 3.48 16.17
N GLY A 71 -1.46 4.04 16.56
CA GLY A 71 -1.11 4.42 17.93
C GLY A 71 -0.78 3.27 18.88
N THR A 72 -0.80 2.02 18.40
CA THR A 72 -0.60 0.83 19.23
C THR A 72 0.80 0.22 19.06
N GLY A 73 1.21 -0.61 20.02
CA GLY A 73 2.43 -1.40 19.91
C GLY A 73 2.40 -2.32 18.69
N MET A 74 3.49 -2.27 17.92
CA MET A 74 3.77 -3.11 16.77
C MET A 74 5.08 -3.86 16.99
N THR A 75 5.08 -5.16 16.71
CA THR A 75 6.24 -6.04 16.78
C THR A 75 6.38 -6.81 15.49
N ALA A 76 7.55 -6.70 14.86
CA ALA A 76 7.98 -7.53 13.75
C ALA A 76 8.88 -8.65 14.26
N TYR A 77 8.64 -9.87 13.83
CA TYR A 77 9.37 -11.05 14.27
C TYR A 77 9.46 -12.10 13.17
N VAL A 78 10.43 -13.00 13.30
CA VAL A 78 10.53 -14.22 12.49
C VAL A 78 10.09 -15.38 13.35
N GLU A 79 9.24 -16.24 12.79
CA GLU A 79 8.82 -17.49 13.41
C GLU A 79 8.71 -18.55 12.33
N GLY A 80 9.38 -19.69 12.50
CA GLY A 80 9.38 -20.78 11.51
C GLY A 80 9.99 -20.39 10.16
N GLY A 81 10.93 -19.44 10.15
CA GLY A 81 11.53 -18.91 8.92
C GLY A 81 10.61 -17.99 8.10
N GLU A 82 9.47 -17.57 8.67
CA GLU A 82 8.54 -16.63 8.07
C GLU A 82 8.52 -15.31 8.87
N ALA A 83 8.56 -14.18 8.17
CA ALA A 83 8.38 -12.89 8.81
C ALA A 83 6.91 -12.61 9.08
N LYS A 84 6.62 -12.23 10.33
CA LYS A 84 5.29 -11.91 10.82
C LYS A 84 5.30 -10.54 11.47
N ILE A 85 4.14 -9.89 11.45
CA ILE A 85 3.88 -8.66 12.22
C ILE A 85 2.75 -8.92 13.20
N LYS A 86 2.88 -8.37 14.41
CA LYS A 86 1.81 -8.30 15.40
C LYS A 86 1.60 -6.85 15.76
N CYS A 87 0.36 -6.40 15.65
CA CYS A 87 -0.04 -5.04 16.01
C CYS A 87 -1.35 -5.13 16.78
N ALA A 88 -1.40 -4.57 17.99
CA ALA A 88 -2.56 -4.76 18.87
C ALA A 88 -3.90 -4.32 18.26
N LYS A 89 -3.88 -3.38 17.30
CA LYS A 89 -5.07 -2.90 16.59
C LYS A 89 -5.28 -3.55 15.22
N CYS A 90 -4.23 -3.66 14.41
CA CYS A 90 -4.36 -4.15 13.03
C CYS A 90 -4.30 -5.68 12.93
N ALA A 91 -3.44 -6.33 13.71
CA ALA A 91 -3.16 -7.76 13.63
C ALA A 91 -2.86 -8.32 15.04
N PRO A 92 -3.88 -8.46 15.91
CA PRO A 92 -3.69 -8.79 17.33
C PRO A 92 -3.09 -10.18 17.55
N GLU A 93 -3.46 -11.15 16.70
CA GLU A 93 -2.94 -12.53 16.75
C GLU A 93 -1.58 -12.68 16.07
N GLY A 94 -1.08 -11.63 15.42
CA GLY A 94 0.05 -11.73 14.50
C GLY A 94 -0.37 -12.30 13.15
N VAL A 95 0.27 -11.84 12.09
CA VAL A 95 -0.04 -12.25 10.72
C VAL A 95 1.26 -12.36 9.91
N ALA A 96 1.33 -13.37 9.05
CA ALA A 96 2.37 -13.47 8.04
C ALA A 96 2.42 -12.18 7.22
N CYS A 97 3.61 -11.66 6.96
CA CYS A 97 3.71 -10.41 6.23
C CYS A 97 2.99 -10.53 4.86
N ASP A 98 3.07 -11.67 4.18
CA ASP A 98 2.40 -11.93 2.89
C ASP A 98 0.87 -11.84 2.92
N LEU A 99 0.26 -12.00 4.10
CA LEU A 99 -1.19 -11.93 4.30
C LEU A 99 -1.66 -10.54 4.74
N CYS A 100 -0.73 -9.60 4.95
CA CYS A 100 -1.04 -8.23 5.31
C CYS A 100 -1.43 -7.43 4.06
N MET A 101 -2.61 -6.81 4.09
CA MET A 101 -3.18 -6.03 3.00
C MET A 101 -3.23 -4.55 3.38
N PRO A 102 -3.02 -3.62 2.44
CA PRO A 102 -3.14 -2.21 2.74
C PRO A 102 -4.60 -1.86 3.01
N SER A 103 -4.86 -0.97 3.97
CA SER A 103 -6.16 -0.32 4.08
C SER A 103 -6.44 0.47 2.80
N SER A 104 -7.63 0.30 2.22
CA SER A 104 -8.10 1.04 1.04
C SER A 104 -8.22 2.56 1.24
N HIS A 105 -7.74 3.08 2.38
CA HIS A 105 -7.58 4.50 2.69
C HIS A 105 -6.16 5.04 2.40
N GLY A 106 -5.32 4.29 1.67
CA GLY A 106 -4.02 4.76 1.18
C GLY A 106 -4.12 5.24 -0.27
N GLY A 107 -4.87 6.33 -0.51
CA GLY A 107 -4.95 7.00 -1.79
C GLY A 107 -4.81 8.50 -1.58
N MET A 108 -3.59 9.01 -1.73
CA MET A 108 -3.28 10.43 -1.90
C MET A 108 -2.48 10.57 -3.19
#